data_AF-A0A4Q4CGE3-F1
#
_entry.id   AF-A0A4Q4CGE3-F1
#
_cell.length_a   1.000
_cell.length_b   1.000
_cell.length_c   1.000
_cell.angle_alpha   90.00
_cell.angle_beta   90.00
_cell.angle_gamma   90.00
#
_symmetry.space_group_name_H-M   'P 1'
#
loop_
_entity.id
_entity.type
_entity.pdbx_description
1 polymer ?
#
loop_
_entity_poly.entity_id
_entity_poly.type
_entity_poly.pdbx_seq_one_letter_code
_entity_poly.pdbx_strand_id
1 'polypeptide(L)'
;MTVPTLATILASLPPDHAEEVRRHLAVPRWQARALRLAARDEAIRDAAALVAPRQCRAQASAALATALDRYVTCGAWAMERHLADLPETAWARRRALHRVLRLNEGKAWGLSSRTINNVLKGERGGE
;
A
#
# COMPACT_ATOMS: atom_id res chain seq x y z
N MET A 1 30.47 7.41 8.39
CA MET A 1 29.19 7.99 8.85
C MET A 1 28.46 6.91 9.65
N THR A 2 28.39 7.04 10.97
CA THR A 2 27.70 6.10 11.86
C THR A 2 26.21 6.41 11.85
N VAL A 3 25.39 5.42 11.46
CA VAL A 3 23.93 5.54 11.54
C VAL A 3 23.53 5.57 13.02
N PRO A 4 22.80 6.58 13.50
CA PRO A 4 22.37 6.62 14.90
C PRO A 4 21.51 5.40 15.21
N THR A 5 21.78 4.75 16.34
CA THR A 5 20.98 3.63 16.84
C THR A 5 19.58 4.09 17.23
N LEU A 6 18.61 3.17 17.14
CA LEU A 6 17.21 3.43 17.47
C LEU A 6 17.04 4.05 18.89
N ALA A 7 17.90 3.65 19.83
CA ALA A 7 17.94 4.19 21.19
C ALA A 7 18.32 5.68 21.23
N THR A 8 19.28 6.10 20.40
CA THR A 8 19.72 7.51 20.31
C THR A 8 18.64 8.38 19.69
N ILE A 9 17.91 7.85 18.71
CA ILE A 9 16.76 8.53 18.08
C ILE A 9 15.61 8.70 19.08
N LEU A 10 15.28 7.65 19.84
CA LEU A 10 14.23 7.71 20.85
C LEU A 10 14.57 8.67 22.00
N ALA A 11 15.84 8.76 22.39
CA ALA A 11 16.31 9.67 23.43
C ALA A 11 16.29 11.16 23.01
N SER A 12 16.21 11.44 21.70
CA SER A 12 16.17 12.80 21.16
C SER A 12 14.74 13.27 20.81
N LEU A 13 13.73 12.42 21.02
CA LEU A 13 12.32 12.77 20.86
C LEU A 13 11.71 13.30 22.16
N PRO A 14 10.70 14.20 22.07
CA PRO A 14 9.86 14.56 23.20
C PRO A 14 9.26 13.30 23.86
N PRO A 15 9.09 13.26 25.19
CA PRO A 15 8.67 12.06 25.91
C PRO A 15 7.35 11.47 25.39
N ASP A 16 6.40 12.31 24.99
CA ASP A 16 5.12 11.86 24.41
C ASP A 16 5.30 11.15 23.06
N HIS A 17 6.21 11.65 22.22
CA HIS A 17 6.53 11.04 20.92
C HIS A 17 7.38 9.78 21.08
N ALA A 18 8.32 9.76 22.03
CA ALA A 18 9.12 8.58 22.32
C ALA A 18 8.26 7.41 22.81
N GLU A 19 7.23 7.69 23.62
CA GLU A 19 6.32 6.68 24.12
C GLU A 19 5.35 6.18 23.04
N GLU A 20 4.89 7.06 22.15
CA GLU A 20 4.12 6.66 20.97
C GLU A 20 4.93 5.75 20.03
N VAL A 21 6.19 6.09 19.76
CA VAL A 21 7.09 5.24 18.96
C VAL A 21 7.35 3.91 19.68
N ARG A 22 7.54 3.89 21.00
CA ARG A 22 7.67 2.63 21.77
C ARG A 22 6.44 1.75 21.67
N ARG A 23 5.23 2.32 21.77
CA ARG A 23 3.98 1.57 21.58
C ARG A 23 3.87 0.99 20.17
N HIS A 24 4.31 1.73 19.15
CA HIS A 24 4.36 1.22 17.78
C HIS A 24 5.40 0.12 17.58
N LEU A 25 6.55 0.21 18.24
CA LEU A 25 7.59 -0.84 18.21
C LEU A 25 7.22 -2.10 19.01
N ALA A 26 6.32 -1.96 20.00
CA ALA A 26 5.82 -3.06 20.81
C ALA A 26 4.81 -3.97 20.05
N VAL A 27 4.32 -3.57 18.88
CA VAL A 27 3.43 -4.39 18.08
C VAL A 27 4.21 -5.60 17.52
N PRO A 28 3.79 -6.84 17.80
CA PRO A 28 4.41 -8.02 17.22
C PRO A 28 4.47 -7.92 15.69
N ARG A 29 5.61 -8.32 15.09
CA ARG A 29 5.83 -8.24 13.64
C ARG A 29 4.71 -8.88 12.81
N TRP A 30 4.13 -9.97 13.31
CA TRP A 30 3.02 -10.65 12.66
C TRP A 30 1.74 -9.79 12.62
N GLN A 31 1.48 -9.03 13.69
CA GLN A 31 0.31 -8.14 13.80
C GLN A 31 0.50 -6.91 12.92
N ALA A 32 1.69 -6.30 12.93
CA ALA A 32 2.03 -5.20 12.03
C ALA A 32 1.91 -5.62 10.54
N ARG A 33 2.32 -6.85 10.21
CA ARG A 33 2.13 -7.43 8.88
C ARG A 33 0.64 -7.59 8.55
N ALA A 34 -0.16 -8.14 9.46
CA ALA A 34 -1.60 -8.33 9.25
C ALA A 34 -2.34 -7.00 8.99
N LEU A 35 -2.03 -5.96 9.77
CA LEU A 35 -2.62 -4.63 9.59
C LEU A 35 -2.25 -4.02 8.23
N ARG A 36 -0.99 -4.13 7.82
CA ARG A 36 -0.54 -3.66 6.50
C ARG A 36 -1.23 -4.40 5.36
N LEU A 37 -1.39 -5.72 5.47
CA LEU A 37 -2.11 -6.51 4.47
C LEU A 37 -3.60 -6.13 4.41
N ALA A 38 -4.25 -5.91 5.55
CA ALA A 38 -5.64 -5.46 5.60
C ALA A 38 -5.80 -4.09 4.92
N ALA A 39 -4.92 -3.13 5.22
CA ALA A 39 -4.92 -1.82 4.59
C ALA A 39 -4.68 -1.90 3.06
N ARG A 40 -3.77 -2.78 2.62
CA ARG A 40 -3.53 -3.05 1.20
C ARG A 40 -4.79 -3.59 0.53
N ASP A 41 -5.43 -4.57 1.14
CA ASP A 41 -6.61 -5.24 0.59
C ASP A 41 -7.81 -4.30 0.51
N GLU A 42 -7.93 -3.36 1.45
CA GLU A 42 -8.87 -2.25 1.38
C GLU A 42 -8.56 -1.30 0.22
N ALA A 43 -7.31 -0.86 0.09
CA ALA A 43 -6.90 0.00 -1.02
C ALA A 43 -7.12 -0.66 -2.40
N ILE A 44 -6.98 -1.99 -2.50
CA ILE A 44 -7.28 -2.74 -3.72
C ILE A 44 -8.78 -2.68 -4.04
N ARG A 45 -9.66 -2.83 -3.03
CA ARG A 45 -11.12 -2.73 -3.22
C ARG A 45 -11.52 -1.32 -3.69
N ASP A 46 -10.97 -0.29 -3.05
CA ASP A 46 -11.21 1.11 -3.44
C ASP A 46 -10.74 1.39 -4.87
N ALA A 47 -9.53 0.94 -5.21
CA ALA A 47 -8.96 1.12 -6.54
C ALA A 47 -9.76 0.37 -7.62
N ALA A 48 -10.25 -0.84 -7.33
CA ALA A 48 -11.07 -1.61 -8.27
C ALA A 48 -12.39 -0.89 -8.59
N ALA A 49 -13.04 -0.30 -7.57
CA ALA A 49 -14.27 0.47 -7.76
C ALA A 49 -14.07 1.70 -8.67
N LEU A 50 -12.89 2.32 -8.64
CA LEU A 50 -12.55 3.47 -9.47
C LEU A 50 -12.07 3.10 -10.88
N VAL A 51 -11.32 2.00 -11.01
CA VAL A 51 -10.71 1.58 -12.29
C VAL A 51 -11.71 0.89 -13.21
N ALA A 52 -12.61 0.08 -12.64
CA ALA A 52 -13.54 -0.76 -13.39
C ALA A 52 -14.94 -0.72 -12.76
N PRO A 53 -15.59 0.46 -12.74
CA PRO A 53 -16.91 0.60 -12.14
C PRO A 53 -17.91 -0.33 -12.85
N ARG A 54 -18.73 -1.02 -12.06
CA ARG A 54 -19.81 -1.92 -12.54
C ARG A 54 -19.34 -3.17 -13.29
N GLN A 55 -18.05 -3.45 -13.33
CA GLN A 55 -17.54 -4.67 -13.95
C GLN A 55 -17.64 -5.87 -13.01
N CYS A 56 -17.74 -7.06 -13.58
CA CYS A 56 -17.66 -8.28 -12.79
C CYS A 56 -16.25 -8.43 -12.19
N ARG A 57 -16.12 -9.16 -11.08
CA ARG A 57 -14.86 -9.25 -10.32
C ARG A 57 -13.64 -9.65 -11.15
N ALA A 58 -13.78 -10.62 -12.06
CA ALA A 58 -12.69 -11.09 -12.91
C ALA A 58 -12.23 -10.01 -13.91
N GLN A 59 -13.15 -9.22 -14.44
CA GLN A 59 -12.83 -8.10 -15.32
C GLN A 59 -12.21 -6.94 -14.52
N ALA A 60 -12.74 -6.65 -13.33
CA ALA A 60 -12.20 -5.63 -12.44
C ALA A 60 -10.77 -5.98 -11.98
N SER A 61 -10.50 -7.24 -11.66
CA SER A 61 -9.16 -7.68 -11.25
C SER A 61 -8.15 -7.59 -12.39
N ALA A 62 -8.53 -7.98 -13.61
CA ALA A 62 -7.69 -7.83 -14.79
C ALA A 62 -7.42 -6.36 -15.11
N ALA A 63 -8.46 -5.52 -15.11
CA ALA A 63 -8.33 -4.09 -15.39
C ALA A 63 -7.44 -3.37 -14.35
N LEU A 64 -7.59 -3.71 -13.07
CA LEU A 64 -6.74 -3.15 -12.01
C LEU A 64 -5.29 -3.62 -12.13
N ALA A 65 -5.05 -4.90 -12.39
CA ALA A 65 -3.70 -5.44 -12.61
C ALA A 65 -3.00 -4.70 -13.77
N THR A 66 -3.69 -4.55 -14.91
CA THR A 66 -3.17 -3.80 -16.06
C THR A 66 -2.94 -2.31 -15.73
N ALA A 67 -3.82 -1.68 -14.95
CA ALA A 67 -3.66 -0.29 -14.57
C ALA A 67 -2.45 -0.07 -13.65
N LEU A 68 -2.20 -0.98 -12.70
CA LEU A 68 -1.02 -0.95 -11.83
C LEU A 68 0.27 -1.15 -12.63
N ASP A 69 0.28 -2.13 -13.55
CA ASP A 69 1.43 -2.41 -14.40
C ASP A 69 1.77 -1.20 -15.28
N ARG A 70 0.77 -0.59 -15.94
CA ARG A 70 0.97 0.64 -16.72
C ARG A 70 1.49 1.80 -15.85
N TYR A 71 0.97 1.96 -14.65
CA TYR A 71 1.39 3.05 -13.75
C TYR A 71 2.86 2.90 -13.31
N VAL A 72 3.35 1.66 -13.16
CA VAL A 72 4.78 1.38 -12.95
C VAL A 72 5.60 1.60 -14.22
N THR A 73 5.18 0.99 -15.33
CA THR A 73 5.93 0.95 -16.59
C THR A 73 6.04 2.32 -17.28
N CYS A 74 5.01 3.16 -17.19
CA CYS A 74 5.04 4.52 -17.73
C CYS A 74 5.88 5.50 -16.89
N GLY A 75 6.54 5.06 -15.82
CA GLY A 75 7.44 5.89 -15.00
C GLY A 75 6.74 6.82 -14.01
N ALA A 76 5.41 6.92 -14.04
CA ALA A 76 4.64 7.76 -13.11
C ALA A 76 4.91 7.38 -11.65
N TRP A 77 4.97 6.08 -11.34
CA TRP A 77 5.39 5.60 -10.02
C TRP A 77 6.80 6.06 -9.64
N ALA A 78 7.78 5.98 -10.55
CA ALA A 78 9.16 6.30 -10.24
C ALA A 78 9.34 7.77 -9.82
N MET A 79 8.60 8.68 -10.46
CA MET A 79 8.61 10.11 -10.13
C MET A 79 7.94 10.41 -8.77
N GLU A 80 7.03 9.54 -8.33
CA GLU A 80 6.16 9.81 -7.18
C GLU A 80 6.49 8.94 -5.95
N ARG A 81 7.37 7.94 -6.09
CA ARG A 81 7.60 6.91 -5.05
C ARG A 81 8.06 7.45 -3.68
N HIS A 82 8.66 8.63 -3.67
CA HIS A 82 9.17 9.32 -2.48
C HIS A 82 8.11 10.20 -1.82
N LEU A 83 6.99 10.46 -2.49
CA LEU A 83 5.85 11.14 -1.92
C LEU A 83 5.13 10.16 -0.98
N ALA A 84 5.00 10.57 0.28
CA ALA A 84 4.23 9.82 1.28
C ALA A 84 2.80 9.61 0.76
N ASP A 85 2.20 10.70 0.29
CA ASP A 85 0.87 10.75 -0.31
C ASP A 85 0.87 11.65 -1.55
N LEU A 86 -0.02 11.35 -2.49
CA LEU A 86 -0.29 12.23 -3.62
C LEU A 86 -1.24 13.35 -3.21
N PRO A 87 -1.06 14.58 -3.73
CA PRO A 87 -1.92 15.70 -3.39
C PRO A 87 -3.38 15.44 -3.81
N GLU A 88 -4.33 16.07 -3.11
CA GLU A 88 -5.76 15.94 -3.44
C GLU A 88 -6.11 16.45 -4.85
N THR A 89 -5.28 17.32 -5.43
CA THR A 89 -5.43 17.77 -6.83
C THR A 89 -5.12 16.68 -7.85
N ALA A 90 -4.40 15.62 -7.45
CA ALA A 90 -4.16 14.46 -8.29
C ALA A 90 -5.46 13.68 -8.50
N TRP A 91 -5.62 13.14 -9.72
CA TRP A 91 -6.81 12.37 -10.08
C TRP A 91 -7.03 11.19 -9.14
N ALA A 92 -8.28 10.99 -8.70
CA ALA A 92 -8.66 9.94 -7.74
C ALA A 92 -8.12 8.55 -8.13
N ARG A 93 -8.19 8.20 -9.42
CA ARG A 93 -7.65 6.94 -9.95
C ARG A 93 -6.13 6.82 -9.75
N ARG A 94 -5.36 7.90 -9.99
CA ARG A 94 -3.90 7.92 -9.78
C ARG A 94 -3.57 7.77 -8.30
N ARG A 95 -4.30 8.48 -7.42
CA ARG A 95 -4.14 8.35 -5.96
C ARG A 95 -4.40 6.92 -5.47
N ALA A 96 -5.46 6.29 -5.98
CA ALA A 96 -5.78 4.91 -5.62
C ALA A 96 -4.69 3.92 -6.07
N LEU A 97 -4.19 4.03 -7.30
CA LEU A 97 -3.09 3.19 -7.80
C LEU A 97 -1.79 3.41 -6.99
N HIS A 98 -1.46 4.67 -6.67
CA HIS A 98 -0.32 5.03 -5.82
C HIS A 98 -0.45 4.42 -4.42
N ARG A 99 -1.62 4.54 -3.78
CA ARG A 99 -1.89 3.98 -2.45
C ARG A 99 -1.69 2.46 -2.44
N VAL A 100 -2.22 1.75 -3.44
CA VAL A 100 -2.04 0.29 -3.58
C VAL A 100 -0.55 -0.08 -3.70
N LEU A 101 0.19 0.61 -4.59
CA LEU A 101 1.62 0.33 -4.76
C LEU A 101 2.43 0.68 -3.50
N ARG A 102 2.15 1.79 -2.81
CA ARG A 102 2.82 2.16 -1.55
C ARG A 102 2.67 1.07 -0.49
N LEU A 103 1.45 0.57 -0.30
CA LEU A 103 1.15 -0.50 0.65
C LEU A 103 1.77 -1.85 0.23
N ASN A 104 2.07 -2.03 -1.05
CA ASN A 104 2.76 -3.19 -1.60
C ASN A 104 4.26 -2.93 -1.88
N GLU A 105 4.87 -1.94 -1.23
CA GLU A 105 6.30 -1.60 -1.33
C GLU A 105 6.78 -1.28 -2.78
N GLY A 106 5.90 -0.79 -3.63
CA GLY A 106 6.16 -0.49 -5.03
C GLY A 106 6.32 -1.71 -5.93
N LYS A 107 6.08 -2.92 -5.40
CA LYS A 107 6.14 -4.16 -6.18
C LYS A 107 4.80 -4.35 -6.88
N ALA A 108 4.74 -4.17 -8.20
CA ALA A 108 3.59 -4.64 -8.97
C ALA A 108 3.60 -6.18 -9.09
N TRP A 109 4.79 -6.77 -9.20
CA TRP A 109 5.00 -8.21 -9.18
C TRP A 109 4.63 -8.76 -7.79
N GLY A 110 3.48 -9.42 -7.72
CA GLY A 110 2.84 -9.87 -6.47
C GLY A 110 1.35 -9.52 -6.39
N LEU A 111 0.94 -8.46 -7.09
CA LEU A 111 -0.47 -8.08 -7.30
C LEU A 111 -0.97 -8.64 -8.64
N SER A 112 -0.85 -9.95 -8.83
CA SER A 112 -1.42 -10.61 -10.00
C SER A 112 -2.94 -10.42 -10.06
N SER A 113 -3.53 -10.53 -11.25
CA SER A 113 -5.01 -10.54 -11.39
C SER A 113 -5.66 -11.59 -10.47
N ARG A 114 -5.00 -12.73 -10.24
CA ARG A 114 -5.45 -13.75 -9.28
C ARG A 114 -5.42 -13.23 -7.83
N THR A 115 -4.33 -12.60 -7.40
CA THR A 115 -4.22 -12.01 -6.06
C THR A 115 -5.31 -10.97 -5.82
N ILE A 116 -5.50 -10.07 -6.79
CA ILE A 116 -6.54 -9.03 -6.73
C ILE A 116 -7.92 -9.69 -6.70
N ASN A 117 -8.17 -10.70 -7.52
CA ASN A 117 -9.45 -11.41 -7.52
C ASN A 117 -9.75 -12.09 -6.18
N ASN A 118 -8.75 -12.67 -5.51
CA ASN A 118 -8.92 -13.26 -4.17
C ASN A 118 -9.31 -12.18 -3.14
N VAL A 119 -8.63 -11.03 -3.18
CA VAL A 119 -8.98 -9.86 -2.35
C VAL A 119 -10.41 -9.38 -2.62
N LEU A 120 -10.81 -9.26 -3.89
CA LEU A 120 -12.17 -8.88 -4.28
C LEU A 120 -13.22 -9.96 -3.95
N LYS A 121 -12.80 -11.21 -3.75
CA LYS A 121 -13.65 -12.31 -3.29
C LYS A 121 -13.79 -12.32 -1.75
N GLY A 122 -12.93 -11.61 -1.02
CA GLY A 122 -12.86 -11.67 0.43
C GLY A 122 -12.07 -12.89 0.95
N GLU A 123 -11.42 -13.64 0.05
CA GLU A 123 -10.50 -14.70 0.43
C GLU A 123 -9.18 -14.03 0.80
N ARG A 124 -8.91 -13.93 2.11
CA ARG A 124 -7.58 -13.53 2.59
C ARG A 124 -6.57 -14.43 1.89
N GLY A 125 -5.60 -13.82 1.19
CA GLY A 125 -4.53 -14.56 0.53
C GLY A 125 -3.86 -15.47 1.57
N GLY A 126 -4.22 -16.74 1.52
CA GLY A 126 -3.69 -17.77 2.39
C GLY A 126 -2.21 -17.99 2.05
N GLU A 127 -1.42 -17.88 3.11
CA GLU A 127 -0.07 -18.44 3.32
C GLU A 127 1.05 -18.06 2.34
#